data_AF-A0A640QMB6-F1
#
_entry.id   AF-A0A640QMB6-F1
#
_cell.length_a   1.000
_cell.length_b   1.000
_cell.length_c   1.000
_cell.angle_alpha   90.00
_cell.angle_beta   90.00
_cell.angle_gamma   90.00
#
_symmetry.space_group_name_H-M   'P 1'
#
loop_
_entity.id
_entity.type
_entity.pdbx_description
1 polymer ?
#
loop_
_entity_poly.entity_id
_entity_poly.type
_entity_poly.pdbx_seq_one_letter_code
_entity_poly.pdbx_strand_id
1 'polypeptide(L)'
;MDFKKNLLKISAVIASVILGYFVILVWISFPIEEWSIANAALLGDSFGIVNSLFSGLAFAGLIVTILIQREELKETREIFKSQKFEDAFYRLLDVYNRNLNDITIKSDKKTLAGVAGLSFQLNKLQESMQCYSSFLNQRDEELVYRYELIQNINSILTPQSRYLGTIESILNLVDTGLDSNEESHSYIMIVSSQLTVHEVKYLFYQCLVLSTEEPLVRLVTSNLLLHERILEANINPKVIQFFNELHGSDLPTEKGFYYTPFSQTEIELVKSIKRTLATNGESSS
;
A
#
# COMPACT_ATOMS: atom_id res chain seq x y z
N MET A 1 19.27 -13.03 29.64
CA MET A 1 19.84 -13.43 30.96
C MET A 1 20.93 -12.44 31.43
N ASP A 2 21.31 -11.48 30.59
CA ASP A 2 22.46 -10.59 30.82
C ASP A 2 22.12 -9.29 31.58
N PHE A 3 20.88 -8.80 31.47
CA PHE A 3 20.45 -7.58 32.17
C PHE A 3 20.53 -7.71 33.71
N LYS A 4 20.04 -8.82 34.29
CA LYS A 4 20.12 -9.08 35.74
C LYS A 4 21.57 -9.22 36.23
N LYS A 5 22.44 -9.85 35.44
CA LYS A 5 23.87 -10.00 35.77
C LYS A 5 24.60 -8.66 35.73
N ASN A 6 24.26 -7.79 34.77
CA ASN A 6 24.85 -6.45 34.65
C ASN A 6 24.36 -5.52 35.75
N LEU A 7 23.08 -5.58 36.12
CA LEU A 7 22.52 -4.84 37.25
C LEU A 7 23.22 -5.20 38.57
N LEU A 8 23.41 -6.50 38.83
CA LEU A 8 24.08 -7.00 40.03
C LEU A 8 25.54 -6.53 40.12
N LYS A 9 26.26 -6.53 38.98
CA LYS A 9 27.64 -6.03 38.88
C LYS A 9 27.70 -4.53 39.18
N ILE A 10 26.81 -3.73 38.59
CA ILE A 10 26.75 -2.28 38.82
C ILE A 10 26.45 -1.97 40.28
N SER A 11 25.47 -2.66 40.89
CA SER A 11 25.15 -2.48 42.31
C SER A 11 26.30 -2.89 43.23
N ALA A 12 27.04 -3.95 42.89
CA ALA A 12 28.20 -4.39 43.67
C ALA A 12 29.36 -3.38 43.59
N VAL A 13 29.60 -2.80 42.42
CA VAL A 13 30.60 -1.73 42.23
C VAL A 13 30.23 -0.50 43.05
N ILE A 14 28.97 -0.04 42.97
CA ILE A 14 28.49 1.12 43.74
C ILE A 14 28.64 0.86 45.25
N ALA A 15 28.23 -0.31 45.73
CA ALA A 15 28.35 -0.69 47.14
C ALA A 15 29.82 -0.74 47.61
N SER A 16 30.72 -1.27 46.77
CA SER A 16 32.15 -1.31 47.05
C SER A 16 32.78 0.08 47.14
N VAL A 17 32.35 1.02 46.29
CA VAL A 17 32.83 2.42 46.31
C VAL A 17 32.36 3.13 47.58
N ILE A 18 31.08 2.94 47.97
CA ILE A 18 30.53 3.51 49.20
C ILE A 18 31.23 2.94 50.44
N LEU A 19 31.42 1.62 50.49
CA LEU A 19 32.10 0.95 51.61
C LEU A 19 33.57 1.35 51.70
N GLY A 20 34.26 1.45 50.57
CA GLY A 20 35.65 1.93 50.50
C GLY A 20 35.79 3.37 51.01
N TYR A 21 34.90 4.27 50.59
CA TYR A 21 34.86 5.65 51.08
C TYR A 21 34.60 5.71 52.60
N PHE A 22 33.67 4.90 53.11
CA PHE A 22 33.37 4.80 54.55
C PHE A 22 34.59 4.30 55.36
N VAL A 23 35.31 3.29 54.87
CA VAL A 23 36.52 2.76 55.53
C VAL A 23 37.62 3.81 55.56
N ILE A 24 37.84 4.56 54.47
CA ILE A 24 38.83 5.64 54.41
C ILE A 24 38.51 6.74 55.43
N LEU A 25 37.22 7.11 55.58
CA LEU A 25 36.79 8.11 56.55
C LEU A 25 37.04 7.67 57.99
N VAL A 26 36.71 6.41 58.33
CA VAL A 26 36.98 5.86 59.68
C VAL A 26 38.48 5.80 59.96
N TRP A 27 39.29 5.45 58.95
CA TRP A 27 40.75 5.37 59.08
C TRP A 27 41.41 6.73 59.33
N ILE A 28 40.99 7.78 58.61
CA ILE A 28 41.49 9.15 58.83
C ILE A 28 41.05 9.70 60.19
N SER A 29 39.89 9.28 60.70
CA SER A 29 39.29 9.83 61.91
C SER A 29 39.77 9.19 63.21
N PHE A 30 40.67 8.20 63.18
CA PHE A 30 41.10 7.43 64.34
C PHE A 30 42.58 7.70 64.69
N PRO A 31 42.98 7.92 65.96
CA PRO A 31 42.18 7.91 67.20
C PRO A 31 41.57 9.27 67.53
N ILE A 32 40.34 9.25 68.06
CA ILE A 32 39.60 10.43 68.49
C ILE A 32 40.02 10.77 69.92
N GLU A 33 41.11 11.52 70.10
CA GLU A 33 41.46 12.13 71.38
C GLU A 33 40.72 13.47 71.52
N GLU A 34 39.76 13.49 72.44
CA GLU A 34 38.79 14.56 72.75
C GLU A 34 37.77 14.89 71.65
N TRP A 35 36.55 15.22 72.07
CA TRP A 35 35.43 15.63 71.20
C TRP A 35 35.71 17.00 70.56
N SER A 36 36.72 17.07 69.68
CA SER A 36 37.01 18.25 68.88
C SER A 36 35.96 18.36 67.77
N ILE A 37 34.90 19.10 68.09
CA ILE A 37 33.83 19.53 67.18
C ILE A 37 34.42 20.05 65.84
N ALA A 38 35.63 20.61 65.86
CA ALA A 38 36.33 21.11 64.66
C ALA A 38 36.74 20.01 63.67
N ASN A 39 37.21 18.84 64.14
CA ASN A 39 37.57 17.73 63.26
C ASN A 39 36.34 17.01 62.70
N ALA A 40 35.26 16.93 63.48
CA ALA A 40 33.97 16.44 63.02
C ALA A 40 33.31 17.40 62.00
N ALA A 41 33.51 18.71 62.15
CA ALA A 41 33.05 19.72 61.20
C ALA A 41 33.79 19.61 59.84
N LEU A 42 35.11 19.42 59.83
CA LEU A 42 35.89 19.20 58.60
C LEU A 42 35.50 17.92 57.86
N LEU A 43 35.15 16.86 58.59
CA LEU A 43 34.57 15.64 58.02
C LEU A 43 33.19 15.93 57.41
N GLY A 44 32.32 16.68 58.11
CA GLY A 44 31.02 17.14 57.63
C GLY A 44 31.09 17.96 56.33
N ASP A 45 32.06 18.87 56.22
CA ASP A 45 32.27 19.71 55.03
C ASP A 45 32.67 18.88 53.79
N SER A 46 33.44 17.81 53.97
CA SER A 46 33.83 16.90 52.89
C SER A 46 32.63 16.11 52.33
N PHE A 47 31.64 15.79 53.17
CA PHE A 47 30.40 15.15 52.71
C PHE A 47 29.56 16.07 51.82
N GLY A 48 29.63 17.39 52.00
CA GLY A 48 28.92 18.36 51.15
C GLY A 48 29.37 18.31 49.69
N ILE A 49 30.68 18.21 49.45
CA ILE A 49 31.26 18.11 48.09
C ILE A 49 30.87 16.78 47.43
N VAL A 50 30.96 15.67 48.16
CA VAL A 50 30.59 14.34 47.66
C VAL A 50 29.09 14.25 47.37
N ASN A 51 28.24 14.81 48.24
CA ASN A 51 26.79 14.85 48.04
C ASN A 51 26.40 15.71 46.84
N SER A 52 27.07 16.85 46.64
CA SER A 52 26.84 17.71 45.49
C SER A 52 27.26 17.04 44.18
N LEU A 53 28.40 16.34 44.19
CA LEU A 53 28.87 15.57 43.03
C LEU A 53 27.91 14.41 42.72
N PHE A 54 27.46 13.66 43.74
CA PHE A 54 26.49 12.58 43.55
C PHE A 54 25.15 13.11 43.03
N SER A 55 24.68 14.24 43.55
CA SER A 55 23.45 14.90 43.08
C SER A 55 23.59 15.37 41.63
N GLY A 56 24.72 15.95 41.25
CA GLY A 56 25.03 16.34 39.88
C GLY A 56 25.10 15.15 38.92
N LEU A 57 25.73 14.06 39.33
CA LEU A 57 25.80 12.81 38.55
C LEU A 57 24.42 12.13 38.43
N ALA A 58 23.62 12.13 39.49
CA ALA A 58 22.25 11.62 39.46
C ALA A 58 21.37 12.46 38.51
N PHE A 59 21.52 13.78 38.54
CA PHE A 59 20.82 14.68 37.61
C PHE A 59 21.28 14.49 36.17
N ALA A 60 22.59 14.34 35.93
CA ALA A 60 23.12 14.00 34.60
C ALA A 60 22.59 12.65 34.10
N GLY A 61 22.53 11.64 34.96
CA GLY A 61 21.92 10.34 34.66
C GLY A 61 20.45 10.46 34.28
N LEU A 62 19.69 11.28 35.03
CA LEU A 62 18.30 11.57 34.73
C LEU A 62 18.13 12.28 33.37
N ILE A 63 18.98 13.26 33.04
CA ILE A 63 18.99 13.90 31.72
C ILE A 63 19.22 12.88 30.62
N VAL A 64 20.23 12.02 30.77
CA VAL A 64 20.53 10.95 29.80
C VAL A 64 19.32 10.02 29.63
N THR A 65 18.67 9.61 30.72
CA THR A 65 17.45 8.80 30.66
C THR A 65 16.33 9.52 29.90
N ILE A 66 16.09 10.80 30.16
CA ILE A 66 15.07 11.59 29.43
C ILE A 66 15.38 11.63 27.93
N LEU A 67 16.65 11.81 27.55
CA LEU A 67 17.05 11.84 26.14
C LEU A 67 16.78 10.49 25.45
N ILE A 68 17.12 9.37 26.11
CA ILE A 68 16.84 8.03 25.60
C ILE A 68 15.32 7.81 25.45
N GLN A 69 14.55 8.12 26.49
CA GLN A 69 13.09 7.99 26.46
C GLN A 69 12.44 8.83 25.34
N ARG A 70 12.98 10.00 25.03
CA ARG A 70 12.49 10.83 23.92
C ARG A 70 12.72 10.18 22.56
N GLU A 71 13.85 9.51 22.37
CA GLU A 71 14.12 8.80 21.12
C GLU A 71 13.23 7.56 20.99
N GLU A 72 13.10 6.75 22.05
CA GLU A 72 12.19 5.59 22.06
C GLU A 72 10.73 5.97 21.78
N LEU A 73 10.26 7.10 22.33
CA LEU A 73 8.93 7.63 22.05
C LEU A 73 8.76 8.06 20.60
N LYS A 74 9.81 8.58 19.96
CA LYS A 74 9.80 8.96 18.55
C LYS A 74 9.70 7.72 17.67
N GLU A 75 10.54 6.72 17.89
CA GLU A 75 10.48 5.43 17.17
C GLU A 75 9.11 4.75 17.33
N THR A 76 8.59 4.73 18.56
CA THR A 76 7.27 4.16 18.86
C THR A 76 6.15 4.88 18.10
N ARG A 77 6.23 6.21 17.96
CA ARG A 77 5.23 6.98 17.20
C ARG A 77 5.26 6.65 15.71
N GLU A 78 6.44 6.47 15.13
CA GLU A 78 6.57 6.08 13.71
C GLU A 78 6.00 4.68 13.46
N ILE A 79 6.35 3.70 14.32
CA ILE A 79 5.78 2.35 14.24
C ILE A 79 4.25 2.40 14.34
N PHE A 80 3.72 3.20 15.28
CA PHE A 80 2.28 3.32 15.46
C PHE A 80 1.59 4.02 14.28
N LYS A 81 2.25 4.98 13.62
CA LYS A 81 1.75 5.60 12.37
C LYS A 81 1.62 4.54 11.27
N SER A 82 2.67 3.73 11.06
CA SER A 82 2.67 2.64 10.07
C SER A 82 1.57 1.61 10.35
N GLN A 83 1.45 1.15 11.61
CA GLN A 83 0.43 0.17 12.00
C GLN A 83 -0.99 0.71 11.78
N LYS A 84 -1.25 1.99 12.10
CA LYS A 84 -2.56 2.61 11.86
C LYS A 84 -2.90 2.67 10.38
N PHE A 85 -1.92 3.00 9.55
CA PHE A 85 -2.08 3.02 8.10
C PHE A 85 -2.42 1.61 7.59
N GLU A 86 -1.63 0.60 7.93
CA GLU A 86 -1.84 -0.79 7.54
C GLU A 86 -3.22 -1.29 7.96
N ASP A 87 -3.60 -1.06 9.21
CA ASP A 87 -4.93 -1.42 9.73
C ASP A 87 -6.06 -0.75 8.95
N ALA A 88 -5.93 0.54 8.63
CA ALA A 88 -6.92 1.26 7.84
C ALA A 88 -6.99 0.72 6.41
N PHE A 89 -5.84 0.43 5.79
CA PHE A 89 -5.73 -0.11 4.45
C PHE A 89 -6.43 -1.48 4.34
N TYR A 90 -6.08 -2.44 5.21
CA TYR A 90 -6.70 -3.77 5.17
C TYR A 90 -8.20 -3.74 5.50
N ARG A 91 -8.64 -2.87 6.42
CA ARG A 91 -10.07 -2.67 6.67
C ARG A 91 -10.80 -2.15 5.43
N LEU A 92 -10.20 -1.21 4.68
CA LEU A 92 -10.80 -0.71 3.45
C LEU A 92 -10.80 -1.77 2.35
N LEU A 93 -9.77 -2.61 2.24
CA LEU A 93 -9.77 -3.78 1.35
C LEU A 93 -10.91 -4.76 1.68
N ASP A 94 -11.18 -5.01 2.96
CA ASP A 94 -12.31 -5.84 3.38
C ASP A 94 -13.66 -5.18 3.06
N VAL A 95 -13.77 -3.85 3.21
CA VAL A 95 -14.97 -3.10 2.80
C VAL A 95 -15.14 -3.16 1.28
N TYR A 96 -14.05 -3.06 0.51
CA TYR A 96 -14.05 -3.16 -0.95
C TYR A 96 -14.58 -4.53 -1.38
N ASN A 97 -14.04 -5.62 -0.83
CA ASN A 97 -14.46 -6.98 -1.16
C ASN A 97 -15.95 -7.22 -0.82
N ARG A 98 -16.43 -6.69 0.30
CA ARG A 98 -17.86 -6.74 0.66
C ARG A 98 -18.71 -5.94 -0.32
N ASN A 99 -18.33 -4.70 -0.61
CA ASN A 99 -19.06 -3.84 -1.54
C ASN A 99 -19.11 -4.42 -2.94
N LEU A 100 -18.04 -5.09 -3.40
CA LEU A 100 -18.05 -5.87 -4.64
C LEU A 100 -19.11 -6.96 -4.57
N ASN A 101 -19.05 -7.84 -3.56
CA ASN A 101 -19.98 -8.97 -3.43
C ASN A 101 -21.45 -8.54 -3.27
N ASP A 102 -21.71 -7.39 -2.68
CA ASP A 102 -23.05 -6.80 -2.49
C ASP A 102 -23.63 -6.15 -3.75
N ILE A 103 -22.85 -6.00 -4.83
CA ILE A 103 -23.38 -5.55 -6.12
C ILE A 103 -24.43 -6.54 -6.58
N THR A 104 -25.64 -6.06 -6.87
CA THR A 104 -26.74 -6.89 -7.34
C THR A 104 -27.35 -6.31 -8.61
N ILE A 105 -27.33 -7.10 -9.69
CA ILE A 105 -27.90 -6.74 -10.98
C ILE A 105 -29.03 -7.71 -11.30
N LYS A 106 -30.20 -7.18 -11.62
CA LYS A 106 -31.37 -7.98 -11.99
C LYS A 106 -31.37 -8.22 -13.50
N SER A 107 -31.42 -9.50 -13.88
CA SER A 107 -31.73 -9.97 -15.22
C SER A 107 -33.09 -10.67 -15.19
N ASP A 108 -33.84 -10.69 -16.29
CA ASP A 108 -35.25 -11.11 -16.38
C ASP A 108 -35.61 -12.43 -15.66
N LYS A 109 -34.63 -13.31 -15.42
CA LYS A 109 -34.84 -14.60 -14.75
C LYS A 109 -33.96 -14.84 -13.52
N LYS A 110 -32.97 -13.99 -13.23
CA LYS A 110 -31.96 -14.20 -12.16
C LYS A 110 -31.40 -12.89 -11.62
N THR A 111 -31.11 -12.86 -10.31
CA THR A 111 -30.26 -11.82 -9.71
C THR A 111 -28.82 -12.28 -9.77
N LEU A 112 -27.95 -11.48 -10.39
CA LEU A 112 -26.52 -11.73 -10.46
C LEU A 112 -25.82 -10.87 -9.41
N ALA A 113 -24.91 -11.48 -8.65
CA ALA A 113 -24.19 -10.82 -7.56
C ALA A 113 -22.70 -10.67 -7.90
N GLY A 114 -22.06 -9.65 -7.33
CA GLY A 114 -20.63 -9.41 -7.45
C GLY A 114 -20.12 -9.30 -8.88
N VAL A 115 -18.97 -9.94 -9.12
CA VAL A 115 -18.29 -9.95 -10.42
C VAL A 115 -19.20 -10.44 -11.55
N ALA A 116 -20.11 -11.38 -11.29
CA ALA A 116 -21.05 -11.87 -12.29
C ALA A 116 -22.05 -10.78 -12.73
N GLY A 117 -22.45 -9.90 -11.81
CA GLY A 117 -23.28 -8.73 -12.11
C GLY A 117 -22.55 -7.70 -12.97
N LEU A 118 -21.29 -7.42 -12.67
CA LEU A 118 -20.45 -6.55 -13.49
C LEU A 118 -20.23 -7.12 -14.90
N SER A 119 -19.86 -8.41 -14.98
CA SER A 119 -19.67 -9.12 -16.24
C SER A 119 -20.92 -9.08 -17.13
N PHE A 120 -22.11 -9.27 -16.55
CA PHE A 120 -23.37 -9.19 -17.29
C PHE A 120 -23.61 -7.81 -17.91
N GLN A 121 -23.42 -6.73 -17.15
CA GLN A 121 -23.57 -5.36 -17.67
C GLN A 121 -22.55 -5.07 -18.79
N LEU A 122 -21.30 -5.51 -18.61
CA LEU A 122 -20.23 -5.34 -19.60
C LEU A 122 -20.51 -6.12 -20.90
N ASN A 123 -21.08 -7.32 -20.80
CA ASN A 123 -21.48 -8.09 -21.99
C ASN A 123 -22.62 -7.40 -22.73
N LYS A 124 -23.62 -6.88 -22.00
CA LYS A 124 -24.71 -6.09 -22.59
C LYS A 124 -24.19 -4.84 -23.30
N LEU A 125 -23.22 -4.14 -22.69
CA LEU A 125 -22.54 -3.01 -23.34
C LEU A 125 -21.83 -3.46 -24.62
N GLN A 126 -21.05 -4.55 -24.56
CA GLN A 126 -20.35 -5.08 -25.72
C GLN A 126 -21.31 -5.44 -26.86
N GLU A 127 -22.43 -6.11 -26.56
CA GLU A 127 -23.48 -6.44 -27.53
C GLU A 127 -24.08 -5.19 -28.16
N SER A 128 -24.41 -4.16 -27.36
CA SER A 128 -24.93 -2.88 -27.88
C SER A 128 -23.96 -2.16 -28.81
N MET A 129 -22.65 -2.33 -28.58
CA MET A 129 -21.60 -1.66 -29.37
C MET A 129 -21.23 -2.42 -30.65
N GLN A 130 -21.74 -3.64 -30.89
CA GLN A 130 -21.37 -4.44 -32.05
C GLN A 130 -21.71 -3.75 -33.38
N CYS A 131 -22.90 -3.14 -33.48
CA CYS A 131 -23.32 -2.44 -34.70
C CYS A 131 -22.48 -1.19 -35.00
N TYR A 132 -21.80 -0.64 -33.99
CA TYR A 132 -20.93 0.52 -34.16
C TYR A 132 -19.46 0.14 -34.43
N SER A 133 -19.09 -1.13 -34.28
CA SER A 133 -17.69 -1.58 -34.38
C SER A 133 -17.02 -1.25 -35.72
N SER A 134 -17.78 -1.12 -36.81
CA SER A 134 -17.28 -0.70 -38.13
C SER A 134 -16.77 0.75 -38.14
N PHE A 135 -17.40 1.63 -37.35
CA PHE A 135 -17.08 3.07 -37.29
C PHE A 135 -15.72 3.35 -36.64
N LEU A 136 -15.22 2.43 -35.80
CA LEU A 136 -13.88 2.54 -35.19
C LEU A 136 -12.76 2.60 -36.24
N ASN A 137 -12.96 2.04 -37.43
CA ASN A 137 -11.91 1.90 -38.44
C ASN A 137 -11.94 2.98 -39.53
N GLN A 138 -12.97 3.83 -39.53
CA GLN A 138 -13.12 4.92 -40.50
C GLN A 138 -12.88 6.26 -39.80
N ARG A 139 -11.90 7.02 -40.29
CA ARG A 139 -11.39 8.24 -39.63
C ARG A 139 -12.48 9.31 -39.43
N ASP A 140 -13.42 9.39 -40.35
CA ASP A 140 -14.49 10.40 -40.33
C ASP A 140 -15.70 9.98 -39.48
N GLU A 141 -15.81 8.69 -39.13
CA GLU A 141 -16.96 8.14 -38.38
C GLU A 141 -16.60 7.76 -36.93
N GLU A 142 -15.35 7.90 -36.53
CA GLU A 142 -14.87 7.60 -35.17
C GLU A 142 -15.63 8.41 -34.10
N LEU A 143 -16.02 9.64 -34.43
CA LEU A 143 -16.82 10.49 -33.53
C LEU A 143 -18.18 9.86 -33.20
N VAL A 144 -18.82 9.19 -34.17
CA VAL A 144 -20.08 8.46 -33.96
C VAL A 144 -19.87 7.34 -32.95
N TYR A 145 -18.79 6.56 -33.12
CA TYR A 145 -18.46 5.48 -32.19
C TYR A 145 -18.21 6.01 -30.77
N ARG A 146 -17.40 7.06 -30.62
CA ARG A 146 -17.08 7.66 -29.32
C ARG A 146 -18.34 8.18 -28.62
N TYR A 147 -19.21 8.88 -29.36
CA TYR A 147 -20.49 9.37 -28.84
C TYR A 147 -21.38 8.22 -28.36
N GLU A 148 -21.62 7.23 -29.21
CA GLU A 148 -22.47 6.07 -28.89
C GLU A 148 -21.90 5.25 -27.73
N LEU A 149 -20.57 5.13 -27.63
CA LEU A 149 -19.92 4.45 -26.51
C LEU A 149 -20.27 5.12 -25.17
N ILE A 150 -20.13 6.45 -25.07
CA ILE A 150 -20.45 7.21 -23.86
C ILE A 150 -21.93 7.08 -23.50
N GLN A 151 -22.83 7.17 -24.49
CA GLN A 151 -24.28 7.02 -24.26
C GLN A 151 -24.66 5.61 -23.80
N ASN A 152 -24.07 4.57 -24.41
CA ASN A 152 -24.32 3.18 -24.03
C ASN A 152 -23.72 2.86 -22.65
N ILE A 153 -22.55 3.42 -22.29
CA ILE A 153 -22.01 3.28 -20.93
C ILE A 153 -22.99 3.86 -19.91
N ASN A 154 -23.43 5.11 -20.10
CA ASN A 154 -24.32 5.78 -19.15
C ASN A 154 -25.70 5.12 -19.02
N SER A 155 -26.21 4.49 -20.09
CA SER A 155 -27.51 3.84 -20.09
C SER A 155 -27.48 2.37 -19.63
N ILE A 156 -26.36 1.66 -19.84
CA ILE A 156 -26.24 0.22 -19.56
C ILE A 156 -25.46 -0.06 -18.28
N LEU A 157 -24.34 0.61 -18.06
CA LEU A 157 -23.48 0.37 -16.90
C LEU A 157 -23.95 1.19 -15.70
N THR A 158 -24.73 0.58 -14.83
CA THR A 158 -25.20 1.22 -13.60
C THR A 158 -24.00 1.52 -12.68
N PRO A 159 -23.76 2.79 -12.30
CA PRO A 159 -22.69 3.16 -11.38
C PRO A 159 -22.86 2.49 -10.01
N GLN A 160 -21.81 1.83 -9.52
CA GLN A 160 -21.79 1.18 -8.21
C GLN A 160 -21.08 2.08 -7.20
N SER A 161 -21.73 3.18 -6.78
CA SER A 161 -21.08 4.26 -6.01
C SER A 161 -20.37 3.78 -4.74
N ARG A 162 -20.92 2.80 -4.01
CA ARG A 162 -20.27 2.23 -2.82
C ARG A 162 -18.95 1.52 -3.15
N TYR A 163 -18.95 0.73 -4.22
CA TYR A 163 -17.77 0.03 -4.71
C TYR A 163 -16.71 1.03 -5.22
N LEU A 164 -17.11 1.93 -6.11
CA LEU A 164 -16.21 2.95 -6.69
C LEU A 164 -15.64 3.88 -5.60
N GLY A 165 -16.47 4.35 -4.68
CA GLY A 165 -16.04 5.20 -3.58
C GLY A 165 -15.11 4.50 -2.58
N THR A 166 -15.20 3.16 -2.45
CA THR A 166 -14.24 2.42 -1.61
C THR A 166 -12.88 2.31 -2.30
N ILE A 167 -12.86 2.09 -3.63
CA ILE A 167 -11.61 2.15 -4.40
C ILE A 167 -10.99 3.53 -4.25
N GLU A 168 -11.76 4.59 -4.46
CA GLU A 168 -11.31 5.97 -4.26
C GLU A 168 -10.72 6.19 -2.85
N SER A 169 -11.41 5.70 -1.82
CA SER A 169 -10.94 5.82 -0.43
C SER A 169 -9.63 5.08 -0.18
N ILE A 170 -9.45 3.89 -0.78
CA ILE A 170 -8.20 3.12 -0.68
C ILE A 170 -7.07 3.89 -1.37
N LEU A 171 -7.29 4.35 -2.61
CA LEU A 171 -6.27 5.08 -3.36
C LEU A 171 -5.89 6.38 -2.66
N ASN A 172 -6.87 7.14 -2.15
CA ASN A 172 -6.62 8.35 -1.40
C ASN A 172 -5.87 8.07 -0.08
N LEU A 173 -6.19 6.98 0.61
CA LEU A 173 -5.44 6.57 1.81
C LEU A 173 -3.98 6.30 1.47
N VAL A 174 -3.70 5.56 0.39
CA VAL A 174 -2.33 5.28 -0.06
C VAL A 174 -1.60 6.57 -0.46
N ASP A 175 -2.24 7.43 -1.23
CA ASP A 175 -1.68 8.70 -1.74
C ASP A 175 -1.35 9.71 -0.63
N THR A 176 -2.14 9.73 0.46
CA THR A 176 -1.99 10.69 1.56
C THR A 176 -1.34 10.13 2.82
N GLY A 177 -1.35 8.81 2.98
CA GLY A 177 -0.95 8.13 4.21
C GLY A 177 0.52 7.73 4.28
N LEU A 178 1.22 7.76 3.14
CA LEU A 178 2.60 7.31 2.99
C LEU A 178 3.51 8.44 2.53
N ASP A 179 4.73 8.48 3.07
CA ASP A 179 5.71 9.52 2.75
C ASP A 179 6.60 9.14 1.55
N SER A 180 6.65 7.85 1.21
CA SER A 180 7.49 7.28 0.13
C SER A 180 6.66 6.88 -1.09
N ASN A 181 7.09 7.30 -2.27
CA ASN A 181 6.50 6.88 -3.54
C ASN A 181 6.67 5.38 -3.80
N GLU A 182 7.77 4.78 -3.34
CA GLU A 182 8.04 3.34 -3.50
C GLU A 182 7.10 2.48 -2.65
N GLU A 183 6.85 2.93 -1.41
CA GLU A 183 5.87 2.28 -0.54
C GLU A 183 4.47 2.43 -1.13
N SER A 184 4.09 3.64 -1.54
CA SER A 184 2.80 3.91 -2.19
C SER A 184 2.58 2.99 -3.39
N HIS A 185 3.58 2.89 -4.28
CA HIS A 185 3.52 2.01 -5.44
C HIS A 185 3.32 0.54 -5.04
N SER A 186 4.00 0.06 -3.99
CA SER A 186 3.84 -1.31 -3.48
C SER A 186 2.40 -1.59 -3.03
N TYR A 187 1.77 -0.66 -2.32
CA TYR A 187 0.37 -0.78 -1.91
C TYR A 187 -0.60 -0.69 -3.10
N ILE A 188 -0.34 0.19 -4.07
CA ILE A 188 -1.13 0.25 -5.31
C ILE A 188 -1.06 -1.07 -6.09
N MET A 189 0.11 -1.71 -6.16
CA MET A 189 0.26 -3.01 -6.79
C MET A 189 -0.55 -4.10 -6.07
N ILE A 190 -0.64 -4.05 -4.74
CA ILE A 190 -1.54 -4.92 -3.98
C ILE A 190 -2.98 -4.67 -4.43
N VAL A 191 -3.46 -3.42 -4.43
CA VAL A 191 -4.84 -3.10 -4.85
C VAL A 191 -5.11 -3.55 -6.29
N SER A 192 -4.21 -3.24 -7.22
CA SER A 192 -4.30 -3.62 -8.64
C SER A 192 -4.40 -5.14 -8.82
N SER A 193 -3.64 -5.92 -8.03
CA SER A 193 -3.68 -7.39 -8.06
C SER A 193 -5.01 -7.99 -7.60
N GLN A 194 -5.77 -7.27 -6.76
CA GLN A 194 -7.07 -7.72 -6.26
C GLN A 194 -8.22 -7.48 -7.26
N LEU A 195 -8.02 -6.60 -8.26
CA LEU A 195 -9.02 -6.32 -9.27
C LEU A 195 -9.13 -7.49 -10.25
N THR A 196 -10.34 -8.00 -10.45
CA THR A 196 -10.60 -8.92 -11.55
C THR A 196 -10.59 -8.20 -12.90
N VAL A 197 -10.44 -8.97 -13.98
CA VAL A 197 -10.49 -8.47 -15.36
C VAL A 197 -11.78 -7.68 -15.65
N HIS A 198 -12.91 -8.12 -15.08
CA HIS A 198 -14.20 -7.45 -15.22
C HIS A 198 -14.26 -6.14 -14.43
N GLU A 199 -13.64 -6.10 -13.26
CA GLU A 199 -13.54 -4.88 -12.45
C GLU A 199 -12.64 -3.83 -13.10
N VAL A 200 -11.50 -4.23 -13.66
CA VAL A 200 -10.64 -3.36 -14.47
C VAL A 200 -11.44 -2.76 -15.62
N LYS A 201 -12.17 -3.59 -16.37
CA LYS A 201 -12.99 -3.14 -17.50
C LYS A 201 -14.13 -2.22 -17.07
N TYR A 202 -14.80 -2.55 -15.97
CA TYR A 202 -15.87 -1.74 -15.41
C TYR A 202 -15.36 -0.38 -14.92
N LEU A 203 -14.28 -0.37 -14.12
CA LEU A 203 -13.66 0.84 -13.60
C LEU A 203 -13.16 1.74 -14.74
N PHE A 204 -12.53 1.16 -15.77
CA PHE A 204 -12.14 1.89 -16.97
C PHE A 204 -13.32 2.63 -17.62
N TYR A 205 -14.45 1.94 -17.87
CA TYR A 205 -15.60 2.59 -18.51
C TYR A 205 -16.29 3.61 -17.61
N GLN A 206 -16.33 3.37 -16.29
CA GLN A 206 -16.84 4.37 -15.34
C GLN A 206 -15.97 5.62 -15.34
N CYS A 207 -14.64 5.49 -15.35
CA CYS A 207 -13.75 6.63 -15.46
C CYS A 207 -13.89 7.35 -16.82
N LEU A 208 -14.08 6.61 -17.92
CA LEU A 208 -14.21 7.16 -19.27
C LEU A 208 -15.39 8.15 -19.42
N VAL A 209 -16.48 7.97 -18.65
CA VAL A 209 -17.64 8.86 -18.68
C VAL A 209 -17.59 9.98 -17.64
N LEU A 210 -16.60 9.97 -16.76
CA LEU A 210 -16.38 10.98 -15.73
C LEU A 210 -15.42 12.06 -16.22
N SER A 211 -15.44 13.22 -15.57
CA SER A 211 -14.47 14.28 -15.87
C SER A 211 -13.11 13.99 -15.23
N THR A 212 -12.03 14.50 -15.82
CA THR A 212 -10.66 14.35 -15.29
C THR A 212 -10.49 14.94 -13.89
N GLU A 213 -11.34 15.90 -13.51
CA GLU A 213 -11.30 16.55 -12.19
C GLU A 213 -11.91 15.67 -11.08
N GLU A 214 -12.69 14.65 -11.44
CA GLU A 214 -13.30 13.75 -10.46
C GLU A 214 -12.21 13.01 -9.66
N PRO A 215 -12.31 12.94 -8.32
CA PRO A 215 -11.28 12.34 -7.47
C PRO A 215 -10.92 10.92 -7.88
N LEU A 216 -11.92 10.08 -8.20
CA LEU A 216 -11.71 8.73 -8.69
C LEU A 216 -10.81 8.69 -9.94
N VAL A 217 -11.11 9.51 -10.95
CA VAL A 217 -10.36 9.52 -12.22
C VAL A 217 -8.94 9.97 -11.98
N ARG A 218 -8.75 11.06 -11.22
CA ARG A 218 -7.43 11.57 -10.85
C ARG A 218 -6.60 10.53 -10.11
N LEU A 219 -7.18 9.87 -9.11
CA LEU A 219 -6.47 8.86 -8.31
C LEU A 219 -6.15 7.60 -9.12
N VAL A 220 -7.06 7.13 -9.98
CA VAL A 220 -6.83 5.97 -10.84
C VAL A 220 -5.71 6.24 -11.85
N THR A 221 -5.66 7.44 -12.41
CA THR A 221 -4.65 7.85 -13.40
C THR A 221 -3.31 8.16 -12.73
N SER A 222 -3.28 8.95 -11.66
CA SER A 222 -2.04 9.33 -10.97
C SER A 222 -1.32 8.13 -10.35
N ASN A 223 -2.07 7.17 -9.83
CA ASN A 223 -1.51 5.95 -9.25
C ASN A 223 -1.24 4.84 -10.29
N LEU A 224 -1.54 5.07 -11.57
CA LEU A 224 -1.38 4.06 -12.63
C LEU A 224 -2.09 2.73 -12.31
N LEU A 225 -3.22 2.78 -11.59
CA LEU A 225 -3.88 1.58 -11.02
C LEU A 225 -4.19 0.51 -12.08
N LEU A 226 -4.59 0.94 -13.27
CA LEU A 226 -5.00 0.05 -14.36
C LEU A 226 -3.83 -0.36 -15.28
N HIS A 227 -2.66 0.27 -15.17
CA HIS A 227 -1.59 0.20 -16.16
C HIS A 227 -1.15 -1.24 -16.45
N GLU A 228 -0.89 -2.03 -15.40
CA GLU A 228 -0.42 -3.42 -15.54
C GLU A 228 -1.50 -4.40 -16.00
N ARG A 229 -2.78 -4.03 -15.87
CA ARG A 229 -3.91 -4.97 -16.03
C ARG A 229 -4.85 -4.63 -17.19
N ILE A 230 -4.76 -3.42 -17.75
CA ILE A 230 -5.69 -2.95 -18.79
C ILE A 230 -5.68 -3.84 -20.04
N LEU A 231 -4.51 -4.39 -20.39
CA LEU A 231 -4.35 -5.25 -21.55
C LEU A 231 -5.06 -6.61 -21.39
N GLU A 232 -5.28 -7.06 -20.16
CA GLU A 232 -5.99 -8.31 -19.88
C GLU A 232 -7.51 -8.13 -19.92
N ALA A 233 -8.00 -6.89 -19.74
CA ALA A 233 -9.41 -6.51 -19.88
C ALA A 233 -9.97 -6.65 -21.30
N ASN A 234 -9.09 -6.89 -22.29
CA ASN A 234 -9.47 -7.08 -23.69
C ASN A 234 -10.34 -5.93 -24.23
N ILE A 235 -9.99 -4.70 -23.83
CA ILE A 235 -10.60 -3.47 -24.34
C ILE A 235 -9.96 -3.14 -25.68
N ASN A 236 -10.74 -2.62 -26.63
CA ASN A 236 -10.21 -2.22 -27.92
C ASN A 236 -9.13 -1.14 -27.74
N PRO A 237 -7.93 -1.29 -28.33
CA PRO A 237 -6.83 -0.33 -28.20
C PRO A 237 -7.20 1.12 -28.52
N LYS A 238 -8.08 1.35 -29.51
CA LYS A 238 -8.57 2.70 -29.87
C LYS A 238 -9.42 3.33 -28.76
N VAL A 239 -10.11 2.50 -27.98
CA VAL A 239 -10.88 2.97 -26.82
C VAL A 239 -9.94 3.32 -25.67
N ILE A 240 -8.87 2.55 -25.46
CA ILE A 240 -7.81 2.90 -24.51
C ILE A 240 -7.13 4.22 -24.93
N GLN A 241 -6.85 4.38 -26.22
CA GLN A 241 -6.31 5.63 -26.76
C GLN A 241 -7.28 6.80 -26.54
N PHE A 242 -8.58 6.62 -26.74
CA PHE A 242 -9.58 7.64 -26.45
C PHE A 242 -9.57 8.04 -24.95
N PHE A 243 -9.42 7.09 -24.04
CA PHE A 243 -9.25 7.38 -22.61
C PHE A 243 -7.98 8.21 -22.34
N ASN A 244 -6.85 7.83 -22.95
CA ASN A 244 -5.59 8.55 -22.81
C ASN A 244 -5.70 10.00 -23.34
N GLU A 245 -6.36 10.20 -24.49
CA GLU A 245 -6.65 11.52 -25.05
C GLU A 245 -7.54 12.37 -24.13
N LEU A 246 -8.54 11.75 -23.49
CA LEU A 246 -9.49 12.45 -22.62
C LEU A 246 -8.87 12.89 -21.29
N HIS A 247 -8.06 12.03 -20.68
CA HIS A 247 -7.55 12.24 -19.32
C HIS A 247 -6.06 12.60 -19.25
N GLY A 248 -5.35 12.65 -20.38
CA GLY A 248 -3.90 12.84 -20.40
C GLY A 248 -3.13 11.70 -19.75
N SER A 249 -3.67 10.48 -19.81
CA SER A 249 -3.08 9.25 -19.25
C SER A 249 -2.22 8.54 -20.30
N ASP A 250 -1.38 7.59 -19.86
CA ASP A 250 -0.54 6.76 -20.72
C ASP A 250 -0.80 5.26 -20.46
N LEU A 251 -2.05 4.82 -20.63
CA LEU A 251 -2.38 3.40 -20.52
C LEU A 251 -1.84 2.63 -21.74
N PRO A 252 -1.26 1.43 -21.55
CA PRO A 252 -0.70 0.66 -22.65
C PRO A 252 -1.79 0.12 -23.57
N THR A 253 -1.54 0.16 -24.89
CA THR A 253 -2.48 -0.25 -25.94
C THR A 253 -2.12 -1.58 -26.60
N GLU A 254 -0.89 -2.06 -26.45
CA GLU A 254 -0.40 -3.29 -27.08
C GLU A 254 0.10 -4.30 -26.05
N LYS A 255 -0.24 -5.58 -26.25
CA LYS A 255 0.32 -6.67 -25.45
C LYS A 255 1.79 -6.89 -25.83
N GLY A 256 2.68 -6.90 -24.84
CA GLY A 256 4.05 -7.34 -25.03
C GLY A 256 4.11 -8.74 -25.66
N PHE A 257 5.19 -9.02 -26.41
CA PHE A 257 5.38 -10.32 -27.03
C PHE A 257 5.36 -11.43 -25.98
N TYR A 258 4.47 -12.41 -26.15
CA TYR A 258 4.45 -13.60 -25.30
C TYR A 258 5.79 -14.32 -25.41
N TYR A 259 6.40 -14.62 -24.25
CA TYR A 259 7.51 -15.57 -24.23
C TYR A 259 6.99 -16.93 -24.71
N THR A 260 7.58 -17.44 -25.78
CA THR A 260 7.36 -18.78 -26.27
C THR A 260 8.61 -19.60 -25.97
N PRO A 261 8.49 -20.75 -25.27
CA PRO A 261 9.63 -21.64 -25.05
C PRO A 261 10.06 -22.38 -26.33
N PHE A 262 9.31 -22.20 -27.43
CA PHE A 262 9.59 -22.79 -28.73
C PHE A 262 10.40 -21.83 -29.60
N SER A 263 11.43 -22.37 -30.25
CA SER A 263 12.14 -21.71 -31.33
C SER A 263 11.21 -21.46 -32.53
N GLN A 264 11.59 -20.51 -33.38
CA GLN A 264 10.82 -20.17 -34.58
C GLN A 264 10.64 -21.39 -35.52
N THR A 265 11.67 -22.23 -35.62
CA THR A 265 11.65 -23.48 -36.40
C THR A 265 10.63 -24.49 -35.86
N GLU A 266 10.55 -24.66 -34.54
CA GLU A 266 9.58 -25.55 -33.90
C GLU A 266 8.16 -25.01 -34.08
N ILE A 267 7.96 -23.70 -34.00
CA ILE A 267 6.67 -23.06 -34.25
C ILE A 267 6.21 -23.30 -35.69
N GLU A 268 7.11 -23.17 -36.66
CA GLU A 268 6.80 -23.44 -38.08
C GLU A 268 6.48 -24.90 -38.35
N LEU A 269 7.22 -25.84 -37.74
CA LEU A 269 6.93 -27.27 -37.79
C LEU A 269 5.55 -27.60 -37.21
N VAL A 270 5.20 -27.04 -36.06
CA VAL A 270 3.87 -27.24 -35.46
C VAL A 270 2.77 -26.67 -36.35
N LYS A 271 2.99 -25.49 -36.96
CA LYS A 271 2.04 -24.88 -37.90
C LYS A 271 1.85 -25.75 -39.15
N SER A 272 2.90 -26.34 -39.71
CA SER A 272 2.80 -27.20 -40.88
C SER A 272 2.04 -28.49 -40.58
N ILE A 273 2.35 -29.15 -39.45
CA ILE A 273 1.64 -30.36 -39.00
C ILE A 273 0.14 -30.07 -38.80
N LYS A 274 -0.21 -28.94 -38.16
CA LYS A 274 -1.61 -28.56 -37.97
C LYS A 274 -2.36 -28.33 -39.28
N ARG A 275 -1.72 -27.73 -40.28
CA ARG A 275 -2.33 -27.55 -41.62
C ARG A 275 -2.63 -28.88 -42.28
N THR A 276 -1.69 -29.84 -42.24
CA THR A 276 -1.86 -31.18 -42.81
C THR A 276 -2.96 -31.99 -42.11
N LEU A 277 -3.09 -31.84 -40.79
CA LEU A 277 -4.16 -32.49 -40.02
C LEU A 277 -5.54 -31.90 -40.35
N ALA A 278 -5.64 -30.58 -40.55
CA ALA A 278 -6.88 -29.93 -40.93
C ALA A 278 -7.36 -30.38 -42.33
N THR A 279 -6.44 -30.49 -43.29
CA THR A 279 -6.78 -30.93 -44.66
C THR A 279 -7.19 -32.40 -44.74
N ASN A 280 -6.66 -33.26 -43.87
CA ASN A 280 -7.01 -34.69 -43.82
C ASN A 280 -8.31 -34.96 -43.03
N GLY A 281 -8.70 -34.06 -42.12
CA GLY A 281 -9.96 -34.12 -41.39
C GLY A 281 -11.17 -33.75 -42.26
N GLU A 282 -11.01 -32.83 -43.22
CA GLU A 282 -12.07 -32.46 -44.18
C GLU A 282 -12.29 -33.52 -45.28
N SER A 283 -11.30 -34.38 -45.55
CA SER A 283 -11.46 -35.48 -46.52
C SER A 283 -12.09 -36.76 -45.93
N SER A 284 -12.44 -36.77 -44.64
CA SER A 284 -13.00 -37.94 -43.94
C SER A 284 -14.37 -37.69 -43.29
N SER A 285 -15.07 -36.64 -43.73
CA SER A 285 -16.47 -36.31 -43.40
C SER A 285 -17.33 -36.17 -44.64
#